data_AF-A0A965U3Y8-F1
#
_entry.id   AF-A0A965U3Y8-F1
#
_cell.length_a   1.000
_cell.length_b   1.000
_cell.length_c   1.000
_cell.angle_alpha   90.00
_cell.angle_beta   90.00
_cell.angle_gamma   90.00
#
_symmetry.space_group_name_H-M   'P 1'
#
loop_
_entity.id
_entity.type
_entity.pdbx_description
1 polymer ?
#
loop_
_entity_poly.entity_id
_entity_poly.type
_entity_poly.pdbx_seq_one_letter_code
_entity_poly.pdbx_strand_id
1 'polypeptide(L)' 'NPPSGCVFHTRCEQCTERCKKEIPPLREIAPRHFVSCHLYDGQGKIVEQ' A
#
# COMPACT_ATOMS: atom_id res chain seq x y z
N ASN A 1 -18.65 2.91 -10.41
CA ASN A 1 -18.08 3.59 -9.23
C ASN A 1 -16.94 2.76 -8.68
N PRO A 2 -15.70 2.97 -9.14
CA PRO A 2 -14.56 2.29 -8.55
C PRO A 2 -14.44 2.74 -7.08
N PRO A 3 -14.17 1.81 -6.15
CA PRO A 3 -13.91 2.18 -4.76
C PRO A 3 -12.74 3.16 -4.73
N SER A 4 -12.91 4.27 -4.02
CA SER A 4 -11.82 5.20 -3.77
C SER A 4 -10.73 4.49 -2.95
N GLY A 5 -9.47 4.63 -3.35
CA GLY A 5 -8.32 4.10 -2.59
C GLY A 5 -7.71 2.79 -3.12
N CYS A 6 -7.03 2.06 -2.23
CA CYS A 6 -6.31 0.83 -2.52
C CYS A 6 -7.24 -0.29 -2.98
N VAL A 7 -7.03 -0.84 -4.18
CA VAL A 7 -7.86 -1.94 -4.72
C VAL A 7 -7.90 -3.20 -3.85
N PHE A 8 -6.90 -3.37 -2.97
CA PHE A 8 -6.82 -4.51 -2.05
C PHE A 8 -7.48 -4.23 -0.69
N HIS A 9 -8.04 -3.05 -0.43
CA HIS A 9 -8.55 -2.65 0.89
C HIS A 9 -9.65 -3.60 1.45
N THR A 10 -10.39 -4.28 0.59
CA THR A 10 -11.44 -5.25 1.00
C THR A 10 -10.90 -6.63 1.34
N ARG A 11 -9.66 -6.96 0.94
CA ARG A 11 -9.02 -8.27 1.11
C ARG A 11 -7.71 -8.22 1.91
N CYS A 12 -7.23 -7.03 2.25
CA CYS A 12 -5.98 -6.82 2.97
C CYS A 12 -6.22 -6.89 4.49
N GLU A 13 -5.56 -7.83 5.16
CA GLU A 13 -5.64 -8.00 6.62
C GLU A 13 -5.03 -6.82 7.40
N GLN A 14 -4.10 -6.09 6.76
CA GLN A 14 -3.43 -4.91 7.32
C GLN A 14 -4.02 -3.60 6.76
N CYS A 15 -5.28 -3.63 6.32
CA CYS A 15 -5.95 -2.45 5.77
C CYS A 15 -6.09 -1.35 6.83
N THR A 16 -5.62 -0.15 6.53
CA THR A 16 -5.83 1.05 7.35
C THR A 16 -6.91 1.95 6.73
N GLU A 17 -7.36 2.95 7.48
CA GLU A 17 -8.30 3.96 6.96
C GLU A 17 -7.76 4.72 5.74
N ARG A 18 -6.42 4.87 5.67
CA ARG A 18 -5.73 5.47 4.52
C ARG A 18 -5.94 4.65 3.25
N CYS A 19 -5.92 3.32 3.35
CA CYS A 19 -6.16 2.41 2.23
C CYS A 19 -7.56 2.58 1.61
N LYS A 20 -8.56 3.03 2.36
CA LYS A 20 -9.93 3.25 1.86
C LYS A 20 -10.14 4.62 1.22
N LYS A 21 -9.19 5.54 1.37
CA LYS A 21 -9.31 6.94 0.91
C LYS A 21 -8.31 7.28 -0.18
N GLU A 22 -7.11 6.67 -0.14
CA GLU A 22 -5.99 7.02 -1.02
C GLU A 22 -5.41 5.78 -1.72
N ILE A 23 -5.05 5.95 -2.99
CA ILE A 23 -4.35 4.93 -3.77
C ILE A 23 -2.87 4.92 -3.34
N PRO A 24 -2.31 3.77 -2.94
CA PRO A 24 -0.91 3.70 -2.55
C PRO A 24 0.02 3.95 -3.75
N PRO A 25 1.07 4.78 -3.58
CA PRO A 25 2.04 5.00 -4.65
C PRO A 25 2.82 3.71 -4.92
N LEU A 26 3.21 3.49 -6.18
CA LEU A 26 4.11 2.41 -6.54
C LEU A 26 5.54 2.79 -6.12
N ARG A 27 6.13 2.02 -5.21
CA ARG A 27 7.48 2.26 -4.70
C ARG A 27 8.35 1.04 -4.96
N GLU A 28 9.60 1.26 -5.35
CA GLU A 28 10.60 0.20 -5.40
C GLU A 28 11.09 -0.09 -3.98
N ILE A 29 11.08 -1.36 -3.56
CA ILE A 29 11.51 -1.78 -2.22
C ILE A 29 12.79 -2.60 -2.22
N ALA A 30 13.13 -3.17 -3.37
CA ALA A 30 14.39 -3.85 -3.66
C ALA A 30 14.61 -3.76 -5.18
N PRO A 31 15.84 -3.99 -5.68
CA PRO A 31 16.11 -3.88 -7.12
C PRO A 31 15.12 -4.69 -7.96
N ARG A 32 14.37 -4.01 -8.82
CA ARG A 32 13.30 -4.59 -9.68
C ARG A 32 12.09 -5.16 -8.92
N HIS A 33 11.93 -4.85 -7.64
CA HIS A 33 10.79 -5.25 -6.82
C HIS A 33 9.99 -4.01 -6.42
N PHE A 34 8.76 -3.93 -6.91
CA PHE A 34 7.87 -2.79 -6.66
C PHE A 34 6.67 -3.22 -5.84
N VAL A 35 6.29 -2.36 -4.89
CA VAL A 35 5.13 -2.55 -4.03
C VAL A 35 4.28 -1.28 -4.04
N SER A 36 2.97 -1.46 -4.17
CA SER A 36 1.96 -0.40 -4.06
C SER A 36 1.19 -0.62 -2.76
N CYS A 37 1.83 -0.32 -1.63
CA CYS A 37 1.26 -0.49 -0.29
C CYS A 37 1.63 0.70 0.60
N HIS A 38 0.65 1.19 1.37
CA HIS A 38 0.85 2.29 2.31
C HIS A 38 1.75 1.90 3.50
N LEU A 39 1.96 0.61 3.75
CA LEU A 39 2.83 0.07 4.81
C LEU A 39 4.32 0.04 4.45
N TYR A 40 4.67 0.36 3.20
CA TYR A 40 6.05 0.34 2.74
C TYR A 40 6.44 1.73 2.23
N ASP A 41 7.56 2.26 2.71
CA ASP A 41 8.06 3.60 2.35
C ASP A 41 9.27 3.55 1.39
N GLY A 42 9.28 2.57 0.47
CA GLY A 42 10.31 2.50 -0.59
C GLY A 42 11.70 2.04 -0.15
N GLN A 43 11.83 1.46 1.04
CA GLN A 43 13.08 0.85 1.53
C GLN A 43 12.91 -0.64 1.87
N GLY A 44 11.79 -1.27 1.48
CA GLY A 44 11.46 -2.65 1.86
C GLY A 44 11.25 -2.90 3.33
N LYS A 45 11.31 -1.85 4.15
CA LYS A 45 10.92 -1.91 5.56
C LYS A 45 9.41 -1.78 5.64
N ILE A 46 8.79 -2.73 6.33
CA ILE A 46 7.48 -2.51 6.94
C ILE A 46 7.71 -1.33 7.88
N VAL A 47 7.06 -0.20 7.64
CA VAL A 47 7.03 0.86 8.64
C VAL A 47 6.24 0.29 9.81
N GLU A 48 6.95 -0.24 10.80
CA GLU A 48 6.33 -0.71 12.03
C GLU A 48 5.57 0.45 12.68
N GLN A 49 4.29 0.13 12.96
CA GLN A 49 3.22 0.86 13.66
C GLN A 49 3.57 2.18 14.35
#